data_AF-A0A6V7ISV6-F1
#
_entry.id   AF-A0A6V7ISV6-F1
#
_cell.length_a   1.000
_cell.length_b   1.000
_cell.length_c   1.000
_cell.angle_alpha   90.00
_cell.angle_beta   90.00
_cell.angle_gamma   90.00
#
_symmetry.space_group_name_H-M   'P 1'
#
loop_
_entity.id
_entity.type
_entity.pdbx_description
1 polymer ?
#
loop_
_entity_poly.entity_id
_entity_poly.type
_entity_poly.pdbx_seq_one_letter_code
_entity_poly.pdbx_strand_id
1 'polypeptide(L)' 'VFRHGDRAPDSTTAEEFPNDPYVNDTFFPGGPGGLTN' A
#
# COMPACT_ATOMS: atom_id res chain seq x y z
N VAL A 1 21.05 -6.68 -7.05
CA VAL A 1 20.12 -6.18 -6.01
C VAL A 1 18.82 -5.87 -6.71
N PHE A 2 17.72 -6.53 -6.32
CA PHE A 2 16.41 -6.36 -6.96
C PHE A 2 15.44 -5.73 -5.96
N ARG A 3 14.48 -4.96 -6.49
CA ARG A 3 13.32 -4.50 -5.73
C ARG A 3 12.15 -5.44 -5.94
N HIS A 4 11.21 -5.40 -5.01
CA HIS A 4 9.92 -6.05 -5.15
C HIS A 4 9.14 -5.44 -6.33
N GLY A 5 8.11 -6.14 -6.81
CA GLY A 5 7.15 -5.60 -7.78
C GLY A 5 6.25 -4.53 -7.18
N ASP A 6 5.25 -4.10 -7.94
CA ASP A 6 4.28 -3.12 -7.47
C ASP A 6 3.47 -3.69 -6.31
N ARG A 7 3.20 -2.84 -5.33
CA ARG A 7 2.48 -3.19 -4.10
C ARG A 7 1.60 -2.04 -3.63
N ALA A 8 0.57 -2.39 -2.87
CA ALA A 8 -0.27 -1.43 -2.17
C ALA A 8 0.59 -0.54 -1.22
N PRO A 9 0.15 0.70 -0.96
CA PRO A 9 0.78 1.54 0.05
C PRO A 9 0.79 0.81 1.39
N ASP A 10 1.84 1.07 2.17
CA ASP A 10 1.99 0.51 3.51
C ASP A 10 1.67 1.58 4.56
N SER A 11 0.92 1.19 5.58
CA SER A 11 0.39 2.10 6.60
C SER A 11 1.44 2.51 7.64
N THR A 12 2.64 1.91 7.61
CA THR A 12 3.61 2.10 8.69
C THR A 12 4.42 3.40 8.58
N THR A 13 4.82 3.87 7.39
CA THR A 13 5.81 4.98 7.33
C THR A 13 5.92 5.70 5.98
N ALA A 14 5.00 6.63 5.71
CA ALA A 14 5.12 7.67 4.67
C ALA A 14 4.66 7.35 3.23
N GLU A 15 3.94 6.25 3.01
CA GLU A 15 3.25 5.98 1.73
C GLU A 15 1.81 6.52 1.72
N GLU A 16 1.37 7.14 2.82
CA GLU A 16 0.06 7.76 3.00
C GLU A 16 0.21 9.22 3.45
N PHE A 17 -0.70 10.07 2.99
CA PHE A 17 -0.79 11.47 3.43
C PHE A 17 -2.09 11.69 4.22
N PRO A 18 -2.15 12.66 5.16
CA PRO A 18 -3.28 12.78 6.10
C PRO A 18 -4.67 12.96 5.47
N ASN A 19 -4.74 13.39 4.21
CA ASN A 19 -5.99 13.62 3.47
C ASN A 19 -6.15 12.61 2.31
N ASP A 20 -5.52 11.43 2.39
CA ASP A 20 -5.67 10.41 1.36
C ASP A 20 -7.12 9.89 1.34
N PRO A 21 -7.85 9.99 0.21
CA PRO A 21 -9.20 9.45 0.08
C PRO A 21 -9.27 7.92 0.29
N TYR A 22 -8.15 7.22 0.14
CA TYR A 22 -8.04 5.76 0.29
C TYR A 22 -7.45 5.32 1.63
N VAL A 23 -7.33 6.22 2.61
CA VAL A 23 -6.79 5.90 3.96
C VAL A 23 -7.58 4.81 4.70
N ASN A 24 -8.85 4.62 4.35
CA ASN A 24 -9.71 3.58 4.92
C ASN A 24 -9.89 2.38 3.98
N ASP A 25 -9.22 2.37 2.83
CA ASP A 25 -9.27 1.23 1.92
C ASP A 25 -8.46 0.06 2.52
N THR A 26 -8.97 -1.14 2.32
CA THR A 26 -8.38 -2.37 2.85
C THR A 26 -7.46 -3.06 1.85
N PHE A 27 -7.41 -2.57 0.60
CA PHE A 27 -6.58 -3.10 -0.48
C PHE A 27 -6.72 -4.62 -0.67
N PHE A 28 -7.95 -5.15 -0.56
CA PHE A 28 -8.23 -6.58 -0.67
C PHE A 28 -7.92 -7.12 -2.08
N PRO A 29 -7.40 -8.36 -2.22
CA PRO A 29 -7.05 -9.34 -1.19
C PRO A 29 -5.64 -9.17 -0.59
N GLY A 30 -4.81 -8.29 -1.15
CA GLY A 30 -3.40 -8.18 -0.80
C GLY A 30 -3.13 -7.48 0.54
N GLY A 31 -4.02 -6.59 0.96
CA GLY A 31 -3.82 -5.73 2.11
C GLY A 31 -2.78 -4.63 1.88
N PRO A 32 -2.59 -3.71 2.85
CA PRO A 32 -1.52 -2.73 2.83
C PRO A 32 -0.15 -3.40 2.63
N GLY A 33 0.69 -2.84 1.77
CA GLY A 33 2.02 -3.39 1.43
C GLY A 33 2.01 -4.67 0.58
N GLY A 34 0.84 -5.22 0.21
CA GLY A 34 0.71 -6.45 -0.58
C GLY A 34 1.05 -6.25 -2.06
N LEU A 35 1.72 -7.22 -2.68
CA LEU A 35 2.01 -7.23 -4.13
C LEU A 35 0.73 -7.33 -4.96
N THR A 36 0.65 -6.55 -6.03
CA THR A 36 -0.47 -6.58 -6.98
C THR A 36 -0.10 -7.41 -8.23
N ASN A 37 -1.12 -7.92 -8.94
CA ASN A 37 -0.97 -8.74 -10.15
C ASN A 37 -1.36 -7.95 -11.41
#